data_AF-A0A7S1PUH5-F1
#
_entry.id   AF-A0A7S1PUH5-F1
#
_cell.length_a   1.000
_cell.length_b   1.000
_cell.length_c   1.000
_cell.angle_alpha   90.00
_cell.angle_beta   90.00
_cell.angle_gamma   90.00
#
_symmetry.space_group_name_H-M   'P 1'
#
loop_
_entity.id
_entity.type
_entity.pdbx_description
1 polymer ?
#
loop_
_entity_poly.entity_id
_entity_poly.type
_entity_poly.pdbx_seq_one_letter_code
_entity_poly.pdbx_strand_id
1 'polypeptide(L)'
;CAYELRTACLVKAMFCFWSLKGYERSKHSTWAAAVQDAKHGVMRSVPITPDAFETSMREGVAAGTVTFTKAADLDFVIGQYRTAFASAFSENDAIMYQTLKWPDSRFEELAAVLRYAREKGILKCTIMHLWGNDSTDKGKTAVEEAVKGTSINLRF
;
A
#
# COMPACT_ATOMS: atom_id res chain seq x y z
N CYS A 1 4.68 -14.35 1.29
CA CYS A 1 5.45 -14.26 0.02
C CYS A 1 5.37 -12.83 -0.54
N ALA A 2 6.12 -12.51 -1.61
CA ALA A 2 6.14 -11.15 -2.19
C ALA A 2 4.74 -10.66 -2.61
N TYR A 3 3.94 -11.52 -3.25
CA TYR A 3 2.56 -11.22 -3.61
C TYR A 3 1.71 -10.82 -2.38
N GLU A 4 1.70 -11.64 -1.32
CA GLU A 4 0.90 -11.36 -0.12
C GLU A 4 1.27 -10.02 0.53
N LEU A 5 2.57 -9.69 0.57
CA LEU A 5 3.04 -8.41 1.10
C LEU A 5 2.55 -7.24 0.24
N ARG A 6 2.59 -7.36 -1.09
CA ARG A 6 2.15 -6.30 -2.01
C ARG A 6 0.64 -6.13 -1.99
N THR A 7 -0.12 -7.21 -2.09
CA THR A 7 -1.59 -7.17 -2.01
C THR A 7 -2.05 -6.67 -0.64
N ALA A 8 -1.31 -6.98 0.43
CA ALA A 8 -1.61 -6.46 1.76
C ALA A 8 -1.50 -4.93 1.86
N CYS A 9 -0.77 -4.28 0.96
CA CYS A 9 -0.62 -2.83 0.97
C CYS A 9 -1.78 -2.10 0.27
N LEU A 10 -2.58 -2.75 -0.58
CA LEU A 10 -3.57 -2.10 -1.45
C LEU A 10 -4.77 -1.48 -0.73
N VAL A 11 -5.44 -2.22 0.15
CA VAL A 11 -6.56 -1.71 0.97
C VAL A 11 -6.59 -2.48 2.27
N LYS A 12 -6.42 -1.79 3.40
CA LYS A 12 -6.61 -2.38 4.73
C LYS A 12 -7.16 -1.35 5.70
N ALA A 13 -8.34 -1.66 6.23
CA ALA A 13 -8.89 -1.04 7.43
C ALA A 13 -7.88 -1.12 8.60
N MET A 14 -8.11 -0.31 9.63
CA MET A 14 -7.20 -0.14 10.77
C MET A 14 -6.83 -1.43 11.54
N PHE A 15 -7.46 -2.58 11.26
CA PHE A 15 -7.22 -3.85 11.93
C PHE A 15 -6.75 -4.97 11.01
N CYS A 16 -6.19 -4.67 9.83
CA CYS A 16 -5.77 -5.70 8.88
C CYS A 16 -4.25 -5.70 8.64
N PHE A 17 -3.66 -6.90 8.69
CA PHE A 17 -2.23 -7.21 8.50
C PHE A 17 -1.28 -6.60 9.52
N TRP A 18 -1.00 -7.37 10.56
CA TRP A 18 -0.10 -7.01 11.63
C TRP A 18 0.86 -8.17 11.71
N SER A 19 2.15 -7.86 11.66
CA SER A 19 3.15 -8.89 11.85
C SER A 19 3.39 -9.05 13.34
N LEU A 20 3.20 -10.27 13.83
CA LEU A 20 3.67 -10.63 15.17
C LEU A 20 5.18 -10.89 15.19
N LYS A 21 5.89 -10.69 14.07
CA LYS A 21 7.34 -10.83 14.01
C LYS A 21 7.96 -9.73 14.87
N GLY A 22 8.61 -10.13 15.96
CA GLY A 22 9.16 -9.20 16.96
C GLY A 22 8.15 -8.70 17.99
N TYR A 23 6.93 -9.26 18.03
CA TYR A 23 5.97 -8.94 19.08
C TYR A 23 6.45 -9.48 20.43
N GLU A 24 6.53 -8.58 21.42
CA GLU A 24 6.83 -8.91 22.80
C GLU A 24 5.70 -8.44 23.70
N ARG A 25 5.00 -9.39 24.34
CA ARG A 25 3.86 -9.07 25.22
C ARG A 25 4.24 -8.09 26.34
N SER A 26 5.47 -8.16 26.85
CA SER A 26 5.99 -7.28 27.90
C SER A 26 6.10 -5.81 27.47
N LYS A 27 6.15 -5.51 26.17
CA LYS A 27 6.23 -4.14 25.63
C LYS A 27 4.88 -3.44 25.55
N HIS A 28 3.77 -4.16 25.70
CA HIS A 28 2.44 -3.59 25.48
C HIS A 28 1.48 -3.94 26.62
N SER A 29 0.93 -2.90 27.26
CA SER A 29 -0.11 -3.04 28.30
C SER A 29 -1.50 -3.29 27.72
N THR A 30 -1.70 -3.08 26.42
CA THR A 30 -2.98 -3.29 25.74
C THR A 30 -2.79 -3.92 24.35
N TRP A 31 -3.83 -4.62 23.90
CA TRP A 31 -3.88 -5.16 22.54
C TRP A 31 -3.84 -4.06 21.47
N ALA A 32 -4.47 -2.91 21.74
CA ALA A 32 -4.44 -1.77 20.83
C ALA A 32 -3.01 -1.25 20.59
N ALA A 33 -2.19 -1.15 21.66
CA ALA A 33 -0.79 -0.75 21.53
C ALA A 33 0.03 -1.78 20.73
N ALA A 34 -0.21 -3.08 20.95
CA ALA A 34 0.42 -4.17 20.20
C ALA A 34 0.07 -4.11 18.70
N VAL A 35 -1.21 -3.87 18.38
CA VAL A 35 -1.71 -3.70 17.00
C VAL A 35 -1.04 -2.51 16.32
N GLN A 36 -0.85 -1.39 17.03
CA GLN A 36 -0.19 -0.21 16.45
C GLN A 36 1.29 -0.47 16.18
N ASP A 37 2.00 -1.08 17.12
CA ASP A 37 3.41 -1.38 16.93
C ASP A 37 3.65 -2.39 15.80
N ALA A 38 2.79 -3.40 15.69
CA ALA A 38 2.82 -4.39 14.60
C ALA A 38 2.53 -3.80 13.20
N LYS A 39 2.17 -2.52 13.10
CA LYS A 39 2.02 -1.76 11.84
C LYS A 39 3.20 -0.87 11.52
N HIS A 40 3.99 -0.48 12.52
CA HIS A 40 5.09 0.46 12.33
C HIS A 40 6.23 -0.17 11.51
N GLY A 41 6.81 0.60 10.59
CA GLY A 41 7.98 0.21 9.80
C GLY A 41 7.68 -0.45 8.44
N VAL A 42 8.65 -1.22 7.94
CA VAL A 42 8.75 -1.79 6.57
C VAL A 42 7.51 -2.63 6.13
N MET A 43 6.63 -2.98 7.06
CA MET A 43 5.62 -4.03 6.89
C MET A 43 4.38 -3.60 6.10
N ARG A 44 3.95 -2.34 6.18
CA ARG A 44 2.99 -1.76 5.22
C ARG A 44 3.73 -0.72 4.40
N SER A 45 4.39 -1.19 3.35
CA SER A 45 4.96 -0.31 2.33
C SER A 45 3.84 0.38 1.54
N VAL A 46 4.20 1.43 0.82
CA VAL A 46 3.30 2.03 -0.17
C VAL A 46 2.99 0.95 -1.22
N PRO A 47 1.74 0.88 -1.73
CA PRO A 47 1.46 0.06 -2.90
C PRO A 47 2.41 0.36 -4.05
N ILE A 48 2.55 -0.59 -4.97
CA ILE A 48 3.24 -0.31 -6.24
C ILE A 48 2.24 -0.42 -7.38
N THR A 49 2.51 0.23 -8.51
CA THR A 49 1.64 0.11 -9.67
C THR A 49 1.63 -1.35 -10.18
N PRO A 50 0.56 -1.79 -10.85
CA PRO A 50 0.53 -3.11 -11.48
C PRO A 50 1.73 -3.39 -12.40
N ASP A 51 2.19 -2.37 -13.12
CA ASP A 51 3.32 -2.50 -14.05
C ASP A 51 4.65 -2.65 -13.29
N ALA A 52 4.84 -1.93 -12.18
CA ALA A 52 6.00 -2.12 -11.31
C ALA A 52 5.99 -3.49 -10.61
N PHE A 53 4.81 -3.97 -10.21
CA PHE A 53 4.66 -5.32 -9.65
C PHE A 53 5.00 -6.40 -10.67
N GLU A 54 4.48 -6.27 -11.89
CA GLU A 54 4.78 -7.18 -12.99
C GLU A 54 6.28 -7.25 -13.28
N THR A 55 6.94 -6.10 -13.45
CA THR A 55 8.40 -6.03 -13.65
C THR A 55 9.14 -6.73 -12.51
N SER A 56 8.82 -6.39 -11.25
CA SER A 56 9.49 -6.98 -10.08
C SER A 56 9.32 -8.51 -10.01
N MET A 57 8.15 -9.03 -10.36
CA MET A 57 7.88 -10.47 -10.33
C MET A 57 8.62 -11.20 -11.46
N ARG A 58 8.64 -10.64 -12.68
CA ARG A 58 9.35 -11.24 -13.83
C ARG A 58 10.86 -11.23 -13.62
N GLU A 59 11.42 -10.11 -13.14
CA GLU A 59 12.84 -10.01 -12.77
C GLU A 59 13.20 -10.97 -11.64
N GLY A 60 12.33 -11.10 -10.63
CA GLY A 60 12.54 -12.03 -9.53
C GLY A 60 12.62 -13.49 -9.98
N VAL A 61 11.78 -13.89 -10.95
CA VAL A 61 11.83 -15.22 -11.56
C VAL A 61 13.11 -15.39 -12.41
N ALA A 62 13.47 -14.40 -13.23
CA ALA A 62 14.68 -14.45 -14.03
C ALA A 62 15.96 -14.54 -13.18
N ALA A 63 15.98 -13.87 -12.02
CA ALA A 63 17.07 -13.91 -11.06
C ALA A 63 17.02 -15.13 -10.11
N GLY A 64 16.00 -15.99 -10.20
CA GLY A 64 15.81 -17.14 -9.33
C GLY A 64 15.47 -16.80 -7.87
N THR A 65 15.12 -15.55 -7.57
CA THR A 65 14.73 -15.09 -6.21
C THR A 65 13.24 -15.29 -5.93
N VAL A 66 12.44 -15.49 -6.97
CA VAL A 66 11.03 -15.88 -6.90
C VAL A 66 10.86 -17.18 -7.67
N THR A 67 10.25 -18.18 -7.05
CA THR A 67 10.02 -19.49 -7.68
C THR A 67 8.53 -19.75 -7.81
N PHE A 68 8.12 -20.21 -8.98
CA PHE A 68 6.79 -20.75 -9.23
C PHE A 68 6.90 -22.21 -9.66
N THR A 69 5.94 -23.03 -9.25
CA THR A 69 5.88 -24.44 -9.66
C THR A 69 5.50 -24.56 -11.14
N LYS A 70 4.68 -23.65 -11.66
CA LYS A 70 4.35 -23.57 -13.09
C LYS A 70 4.51 -22.13 -13.58
N ALA A 71 5.03 -21.95 -14.79
CA ALA A 71 5.16 -20.61 -15.39
C ALA A 71 3.83 -19.86 -15.48
N ALA A 72 2.72 -20.57 -15.75
CA ALA A 72 1.37 -19.98 -15.79
C ALA A 72 0.93 -19.36 -14.45
N ASP A 73 1.48 -19.81 -13.32
CA ASP A 73 1.13 -19.26 -12.00
C ASP A 73 1.64 -17.82 -11.85
N LEU A 74 2.74 -17.46 -12.53
CA LEU A 74 3.29 -16.10 -12.52
C LEU A 74 2.30 -15.10 -13.14
N ASP A 75 1.80 -15.39 -14.34
CA ASP A 75 0.86 -14.52 -15.04
C ASP A 75 -0.48 -14.43 -14.28
N PHE A 76 -0.91 -15.55 -13.68
CA PHE A 76 -2.07 -15.55 -12.79
C PHE A 76 -1.88 -14.61 -11.59
N VAL A 77 -0.75 -14.69 -10.89
CA VAL A 77 -0.45 -13.82 -9.73
C VAL A 77 -0.35 -12.35 -10.12
N ILE A 78 0.26 -12.04 -11.27
CA ILE A 78 0.29 -10.67 -11.82
C ILE A 78 -1.13 -10.17 -12.11
N GLY A 79 -1.95 -11.00 -12.76
CA GLY A 79 -3.36 -10.69 -13.04
C GLY A 79 -4.20 -10.45 -11.78
N GLN A 80 -3.98 -11.27 -10.74
CA GLN A 80 -4.64 -11.11 -9.44
C GLN A 80 -4.26 -9.79 -8.77
N TYR A 81 -2.97 -9.42 -8.77
CA TYR A 81 -2.54 -8.13 -8.21
C TYR A 81 -3.14 -6.95 -8.97
N ARG A 82 -3.14 -7.00 -10.32
CA ARG A 82 -3.72 -5.95 -11.17
C ARG A 82 -5.22 -5.77 -10.89
N THR A 83 -5.94 -6.88 -10.75
CA THR A 83 -7.38 -6.87 -10.41
C THR A 83 -7.62 -6.29 -9.02
N ALA A 84 -6.84 -6.74 -8.02
CA ALA A 84 -6.94 -6.23 -6.67
C ALA A 84 -6.60 -4.73 -6.59
N PHE A 85 -5.60 -4.27 -7.35
CA PHE A 85 -5.24 -2.84 -7.42
C PHE A 85 -6.37 -2.02 -8.04
N ALA A 86 -6.99 -2.50 -9.12
CA ALA A 86 -8.12 -1.80 -9.72
C ALA A 86 -9.27 -1.66 -8.72
N SER A 87 -9.77 -2.78 -8.17
CA SER A 87 -10.84 -2.80 -7.17
C SER A 87 -10.52 -1.92 -5.96
N ALA A 88 -9.28 -1.97 -5.47
CA ALA A 88 -8.82 -1.15 -4.35
C ALA A 88 -9.09 0.36 -4.54
N PHE A 89 -8.80 0.89 -5.72
CA PHE A 89 -8.93 2.31 -5.99
C PHE A 89 -10.27 2.69 -6.64
N SER A 90 -10.96 1.74 -7.31
CA SER A 90 -12.20 2.02 -8.05
C SER A 90 -13.48 1.71 -7.30
N GLU A 91 -13.45 0.82 -6.31
CA GLU A 91 -14.66 0.31 -5.64
C GLU A 91 -14.76 0.73 -4.16
N ASN A 92 -13.69 1.32 -3.60
CA ASN A 92 -13.66 1.69 -2.19
C ASN A 92 -13.84 3.20 -2.01
N ASP A 93 -14.84 3.59 -1.23
CA ASP A 93 -15.08 5.01 -0.89
C ASP A 93 -13.96 5.59 -0.02
N ALA A 94 -13.36 4.77 0.85
CA ALA A 94 -12.34 5.20 1.79
C ALA A 94 -11.09 4.31 1.72
N ILE A 95 -9.92 4.96 1.61
CA ILE A 95 -8.62 4.30 1.67
C ILE A 95 -7.89 4.71 2.94
N MET A 96 -7.34 3.72 3.65
CA MET A 96 -6.80 3.87 5.01
C MET A 96 -5.27 3.62 5.02
N TYR A 97 -4.51 4.71 5.06
CA TYR A 97 -3.05 4.75 5.20
C TYR A 97 -2.61 5.56 6.43
N GLN A 98 -3.48 5.68 7.43
CA GLN A 98 -3.21 6.37 8.69
C GLN A 98 -2.30 5.54 9.62
N THR A 99 -1.56 6.23 10.49
CA THR A 99 -0.72 5.66 11.56
C THR A 99 0.31 4.64 11.09
N LEU A 100 0.94 4.87 9.92
CA LEU A 100 1.96 3.97 9.35
C LEU A 100 3.40 4.47 9.57
N LYS A 101 3.57 5.65 10.17
CA LYS A 101 4.89 6.28 10.40
C LYS A 101 5.67 6.47 9.10
N TRP A 102 4.95 6.73 8.02
CA TRP A 102 5.53 7.00 6.71
C TRP A 102 6.20 8.39 6.69
N PRO A 103 7.49 8.49 6.33
CA PRO A 103 8.14 9.78 6.07
C PRO A 103 7.74 10.33 4.69
N ASP A 104 8.24 11.51 4.34
CA ASP A 104 7.95 12.19 3.06
C ASP A 104 8.22 11.32 1.83
N SER A 105 9.28 10.52 1.82
CA SER A 105 9.61 9.65 0.68
C SER A 105 8.50 8.65 0.37
N ARG A 106 7.78 8.17 1.39
CA ARG A 106 6.62 7.28 1.19
C ARG A 106 5.40 8.03 0.67
N PHE A 107 5.24 9.30 1.03
CA PHE A 107 4.17 10.13 0.45
C PHE A 107 4.46 10.45 -1.03
N GLU A 108 5.72 10.65 -1.40
CA GLU A 108 6.15 10.81 -2.79
C GLU A 108 5.90 9.54 -3.62
N GLU A 109 6.22 8.36 -3.06
CA GLU A 109 5.87 7.07 -3.66
C GLU A 109 4.34 6.92 -3.82
N LEU A 110 3.57 7.26 -2.79
CA LEU A 110 2.11 7.19 -2.83
C LEU A 110 1.55 8.13 -3.89
N ALA A 111 2.09 9.35 -4.00
CA ALA A 111 1.71 10.31 -5.02
C ALA A 111 1.90 9.75 -6.44
N ALA A 112 2.97 8.97 -6.69
CA ALA A 112 3.17 8.31 -7.98
C ALA A 112 2.08 7.24 -8.26
N VAL A 113 1.72 6.45 -7.25
CA VAL A 113 0.63 5.46 -7.34
C VAL A 113 -0.71 6.13 -7.64
N LEU A 114 -0.99 7.25 -6.98
CA LEU A 114 -2.24 8.00 -7.16
C LEU A 114 -2.33 8.64 -8.55
N ARG A 115 -1.22 9.19 -9.07
CA ARG A 115 -1.16 9.67 -10.46
C ARG A 115 -1.47 8.55 -11.44
N TYR A 116 -0.86 7.38 -11.26
CA TYR A 116 -1.15 6.20 -12.07
C TYR A 116 -2.64 5.82 -12.03
N ALA A 117 -3.21 5.70 -10.83
CA ALA A 117 -4.62 5.35 -10.67
C ALA A 117 -5.56 6.39 -11.30
N ARG A 118 -5.22 7.68 -11.20
CA ARG A 118 -5.95 8.79 -11.83
C ARG A 118 -5.89 8.71 -13.35
N GLU A 119 -4.71 8.52 -13.92
CA GLU A 119 -4.48 8.40 -15.37
C GLU A 119 -5.19 7.18 -15.97
N LYS A 120 -5.28 6.08 -15.21
CA LYS A 120 -6.06 4.90 -15.58
C LYS A 120 -7.57 5.05 -15.35
N GLY A 121 -8.02 6.19 -14.80
CA GLY A 121 -9.43 6.45 -14.53
C GLY A 121 -10.04 5.59 -13.41
N ILE A 122 -9.21 4.90 -12.61
CA ILE A 122 -9.63 3.98 -11.55
C ILE A 122 -9.56 4.61 -10.16
N LEU A 123 -9.04 5.83 -10.01
CA LEU A 123 -9.04 6.53 -8.72
C LEU A 123 -10.44 7.09 -8.43
N LYS A 124 -11.27 6.35 -7.68
CA LYS A 124 -12.67 6.68 -7.38
C LYS A 124 -12.98 6.90 -5.90
N CYS A 125 -12.02 6.66 -5.00
CA CYS A 125 -12.25 6.91 -3.59
C CYS A 125 -12.64 8.38 -3.34
N THR A 126 -13.40 8.62 -2.26
CA THR A 126 -13.82 9.95 -1.84
C THR A 126 -13.06 10.43 -0.62
N ILE A 127 -12.49 9.51 0.16
CA ILE A 127 -11.74 9.81 1.39
C ILE A 127 -10.43 9.04 1.42
N MET A 128 -9.34 9.72 1.79
CA MET A 128 -8.07 9.08 2.09
C MET A 128 -7.56 9.50 3.46
N HIS A 129 -7.39 8.54 4.36
CA HIS A 129 -6.85 8.78 5.68
C HIS A 129 -5.33 8.60 5.70
N LEU A 130 -4.60 9.66 6.02
CA LEU A 130 -3.14 9.76 6.04
C LEU A 130 -2.60 10.29 7.38
N TRP A 131 -3.46 10.60 8.35
CA TRP A 131 -3.08 11.11 9.66
C TRP A 131 -2.23 10.13 10.47
N GLY A 132 -1.42 10.65 11.39
CA GLY A 132 -0.53 9.83 12.23
C GLY A 132 0.68 9.25 11.50
N ASN A 133 0.97 9.71 10.28
CA ASN A 133 2.26 9.51 9.62
C ASN A 133 3.25 10.62 10.00
N ASP A 134 4.53 10.41 9.67
CA ASP A 134 5.63 11.31 10.03
C ASP A 134 6.04 12.18 8.81
N SER A 135 5.08 12.51 7.95
CA SER A 135 5.31 13.35 6.77
C SER A 135 5.19 14.83 7.11
N THR A 136 6.12 15.61 6.56
CA THR A 136 6.10 17.08 6.57
C THR A 136 5.18 17.61 5.46
N ASP A 137 5.07 18.93 5.35
CA ASP A 137 4.27 19.58 4.31
C ASP A 137 4.76 19.22 2.89
N LYS A 138 6.04 18.87 2.72
CA LYS A 138 6.59 18.43 1.45
C LYS A 138 5.88 17.17 0.93
N GLY A 139 5.80 16.12 1.75
CA GLY A 139 5.16 14.87 1.37
C GLY A 139 3.65 15.04 1.17
N LYS A 140 2.99 15.81 2.05
CA LYS A 140 1.55 16.14 1.93
C LYS A 140 1.24 16.83 0.60
N THR A 141 2.03 17.84 0.23
CA THR A 141 1.89 18.57 -1.05
C THR A 141 2.02 17.63 -2.25
N ALA A 142 2.93 16.66 -2.21
CA ALA A 142 3.09 15.70 -3.29
C ALA A 142 1.82 14.86 -3.53
N VAL A 143 1.14 14.45 -2.45
CA VAL A 143 -0.12 13.71 -2.51
C VAL A 143 -1.27 14.61 -2.98
N GLU A 144 -1.36 15.85 -2.48
CA GLU A 144 -2.35 16.84 -2.90
C GLU A 144 -2.31 17.08 -4.42
N GLU A 145 -1.12 17.32 -4.98
CA GLU A 145 -0.95 17.53 -6.41
C GLU A 145 -1.27 16.25 -7.23
N ALA A 146 -0.99 15.06 -6.69
CA ALA A 146 -1.33 13.80 -7.36
C ALA A 146 -2.84 13.58 -7.50
N VAL A 147 -3.65 14.09 -6.56
CA VAL A 147 -5.11 13.97 -6.58
C VAL A 147 -5.83 15.24 -7.04
N LYS A 148 -5.08 16.27 -7.46
CA LYS A 148 -5.65 17.52 -7.97
C LYS A 148 -6.65 17.26 -9.11
N GLY A 149 -7.79 17.93 -9.03
CA GLY A 149 -8.91 17.75 -9.96
C GLY A 149 -9.81 16.54 -9.65
N THR A 150 -9.55 15.79 -8.58
CA THR A 150 -10.46 14.74 -8.08
C THR A 150 -11.33 15.27 -6.93
N SER A 151 -12.32 14.48 -6.52
CA SER A 151 -13.17 14.76 -5.34
C SER A 151 -12.63 14.16 -4.04
N ILE A 152 -11.35 13.74 -3.99
CA ILE A 152 -10.78 13.07 -2.82
C ILE A 152 -10.57 14.08 -1.69
N ASN A 153 -11.15 13.77 -0.53
CA ASN A 153 -10.87 14.43 0.74
C ASN A 153 -9.67 13.76 1.43
N LEU A 154 -8.52 14.43 1.44
CA LEU A 154 -7.31 14.00 2.12
C LEU A 154 -7.38 14.38 3.61
N ARG A 155 -7.12 13.41 4.50
CA ARG A 155 -7.09 13.61 5.96
C ARG A 155 -5.69 13.36 6.51
N PHE A 156 -4.88 14.42 6.61
CA PHE A 156 -3.54 14.40 7.18
C PHE A 156 -3.52 14.52 8.70
#